data_AF-A0A6B3F9D4-F1
#
_entry.id   AF-A0A6B3F9D4-F1
#
_cell.length_a   1.000
_cell.length_b   1.000
_cell.length_c   1.000
_cell.angle_alpha   90.00
_cell.angle_beta   90.00
_cell.angle_gamma   90.00
#
_symmetry.space_group_name_H-M   'P 1'
#
loop_
_entity.id
_entity.type
_entity.pdbx_description
1 polymer ?
#
loop_
_entity_poly.entity_id
_entity_poly.type
_entity_poly.pdbx_seq_one_letter_code
_entity_poly.pdbx_strand_id
1 'polypeptide(L)'
;EPAGGDGAIFKCQQATGEMEGGGQNGVPEKMRIAVCAWADHSTMGVAMPSNLGDVMLEEAPSVPKAAELTAKLRKEVRVEK
;
A
#
# COMPACT_ATOMS: atom_id res chain seq x y z
N GLU A 1 -5.44 -12.23 -9.86
CA GLU A 1 -5.47 -10.75 -9.93
C GLU A 1 -6.45 -10.22 -8.89
N PRO A 2 -6.22 -9.03 -8.32
CA PRO A 2 -7.22 -8.39 -7.47
C PRO A 2 -8.46 -8.00 -8.29
N ALA A 3 -9.63 -8.02 -7.65
CA ALA A 3 -10.86 -7.57 -8.26
C ALA A 3 -10.73 -6.09 -8.70
N GLY A 4 -11.05 -5.77 -9.95
CA GLY A 4 -10.88 -4.43 -10.53
C GLY A 4 -9.56 -4.19 -11.29
N GLY A 5 -8.84 -5.26 -11.63
CA GLY A 5 -7.67 -5.22 -12.52
C GLY A 5 -8.02 -4.99 -14.00
N ASP A 6 -9.08 -4.23 -14.32
CA ASP A 6 -9.66 -3.99 -15.66
C ASP A 6 -8.58 -3.63 -16.73
N GLY A 7 -7.87 -4.64 -17.24
CA GLY A 7 -6.69 -4.47 -18.11
C GLY A 7 -5.43 -3.93 -17.43
N ALA A 8 -5.33 -3.95 -16.09
CA ALA A 8 -4.21 -3.40 -15.35
C ALA A 8 -3.34 -4.51 -14.72
N ILE A 9 -2.02 -4.40 -14.88
CA ILE A 9 -1.07 -5.20 -14.11
C ILE A 9 -1.03 -4.64 -12.69
N PHE A 10 -1.20 -5.52 -11.71
CA PHE A 10 -1.27 -5.14 -10.31
C PHE A 10 -0.33 -5.99 -9.46
N LYS A 11 0.48 -5.35 -8.62
CA LYS A 11 1.41 -6.01 -7.69
C LYS A 11 1.33 -5.35 -6.33
N CYS A 12 1.29 -6.16 -5.28
CA CYS A 12 1.41 -5.71 -3.90
C CYS A 12 2.41 -6.59 -3.17
N GLN A 13 3.21 -5.96 -2.32
CA GLN A 13 4.13 -6.65 -1.44
C GLN A 13 4.27 -5.90 -0.12
N GLN A 14 4.76 -6.58 0.91
CA GLN A 14 5.19 -5.93 2.13
C GLN A 14 6.60 -5.38 1.97
N ALA A 15 6.86 -4.25 2.60
CA ALA A 15 8.19 -3.71 2.81
C ALA A 15 8.41 -3.54 4.32
N THR A 16 9.64 -3.78 4.76
CA THR A 16 10.06 -3.57 6.15
C THR A 16 11.34 -2.75 6.14
N GLY A 17 11.39 -1.71 6.95
CA GLY A 17 12.55 -0.86 7.14
C GLY A 17 12.74 -0.50 8.61
N GLU A 18 13.98 -0.21 8.99
CA GLU A 18 14.29 0.38 10.28
C GLU A 18 14.00 1.88 10.22
N MET A 19 13.48 2.44 11.31
CA MET A 19 13.21 3.87 11.42
C MET A 19 14.39 4.57 12.08
N GLU A 20 14.80 5.70 11.51
CA GLU A 20 15.79 6.56 12.15
C GLU A 20 15.24 7.04 13.51
N GLY A 21 16.02 6.83 14.58
CA GLY A 21 15.57 7.13 15.94
C GLY A 21 14.53 6.15 16.51
N GLY A 22 14.37 4.97 15.90
CA GLY A 22 13.45 3.92 16.37
C GLY A 22 13.62 3.59 17.85
N GLY A 23 12.49 3.41 18.54
CA GLY A 23 12.43 3.16 19.98
C GLY A 23 12.52 4.42 20.86
N GLN A 24 12.75 5.61 20.27
CA GLN A 24 12.80 6.89 21.00
C GLN A 24 11.51 7.69 20.80
N ASN A 25 11.05 8.37 21.86
CA ASN A 25 9.92 9.31 21.79
C ASN A 25 8.64 8.76 21.12
N GLY A 26 8.39 7.45 21.23
CA GLY A 26 7.24 6.80 20.61
C GLY A 26 7.38 6.53 19.11
N VAL A 27 8.56 6.70 18.53
CA VAL A 27 8.87 6.27 17.16
C VAL A 27 9.04 4.75 17.15
N PRO A 28 8.32 4.01 16.28
CA PRO A 28 8.51 2.56 16.16
C PRO A 28 9.94 2.20 15.74
N GLU A 29 10.46 1.06 16.17
CA GLU A 29 11.76 0.54 15.71
C GLU A 29 11.70 0.16 14.23
N LYS A 30 10.61 -0.48 13.82
CA LYS A 30 10.40 -0.96 12.45
C LYS A 30 9.14 -0.38 11.83
N MET A 31 9.27 0.05 10.59
CA MET A 31 8.13 0.36 9.74
C MET A 31 7.82 -0.84 8.86
N ARG A 32 6.62 -1.38 8.99
CA ARG A 32 6.06 -2.43 8.12
C ARG A 32 4.90 -1.85 7.31
N ILE A 33 5.06 -1.78 6.00
CA ILE A 33 4.05 -1.18 5.10
C ILE A 33 3.74 -2.10 3.92
N ALA A 34 2.54 -1.97 3.37
CA ALA A 34 2.19 -2.59 2.10
C ALA A 34 2.43 -1.57 0.99
N VAL A 35 3.17 -1.97 -0.03
CA VAL A 35 3.37 -1.19 -1.25
C VAL A 35 2.63 -1.89 -2.38
N CYS A 36 1.69 -1.18 -2.98
CA CYS A 36 0.90 -1.65 -4.11
C CYS A 36 1.13 -0.75 -5.32
N ALA A 37 1.46 -1.35 -6.45
CA ALA A 37 1.64 -0.65 -7.71
C ALA A 37 0.67 -1.20 -8.76
N TRP A 38 0.17 -0.31 -9.61
CA TRP A 38 -0.58 -0.68 -10.80
C TRP A 38 -0.06 0.05 -12.02
N ALA A 39 -0.22 -0.59 -13.17
CA ALA A 39 -0.04 0.03 -14.47
C ALA A 39 -1.10 -0.49 -15.44
N ASP A 40 -1.68 0.40 -16.23
CA ASP A 40 -2.52 0.08 -17.38
C ASP A 40 -2.02 0.82 -18.63
N HIS A 41 -2.80 0.79 -19.71
CA HIS A 41 -2.40 1.34 -21.01
C HIS A 41 -1.92 2.81 -20.97
N SER A 42 -2.40 3.63 -20.03
CA SER A 42 -2.09 5.07 -20.02
C SER A 42 -1.72 5.63 -18.65
N THR A 43 -1.81 4.85 -17.58
CA THR A 43 -1.61 5.33 -16.21
C THR A 43 -0.84 4.31 -15.39
N MET A 44 0.11 4.79 -14.58
CA MET A 44 0.69 4.02 -13.49
C MET A 44 0.45 4.73 -12.16
N GLY A 45 0.42 3.97 -11.08
CA GLY A 45 0.35 4.55 -9.74
C GLY A 45 0.92 3.62 -8.69
N VAL A 46 1.28 4.22 -7.57
CA VAL A 46 1.78 3.54 -6.37
C VAL A 46 0.95 4.02 -5.19
N ALA A 47 0.42 3.08 -4.42
CA ALA A 47 -0.27 3.32 -3.18
C ALA A 47 0.47 2.62 -2.05
N MET A 48 0.52 3.28 -0.89
CA MET A 48 1.05 2.73 0.36
C MET A 48 -0.04 2.77 1.44
N PRO A 49 -1.08 1.93 1.33
CA PRO A 49 -2.16 1.94 2.31
C PRO A 49 -1.61 1.59 3.69
N SER A 50 -1.86 2.47 4.66
CA SER A 50 -1.30 2.37 6.00
C SER A 50 -2.40 2.59 7.03
N ASN A 51 -2.40 1.77 8.09
CA ASN A 51 -3.18 1.99 9.30
C ASN A 51 -2.22 2.49 10.38
N LEU A 52 -2.49 3.65 10.96
CA LEU A 52 -1.60 4.23 11.95
C LEU A 52 -1.46 3.35 13.20
N GLY A 53 -2.51 2.65 13.63
CA GLY A 53 -2.43 1.72 14.75
C GLY A 53 -1.46 0.57 14.46
N ASP A 54 -1.63 -0.09 13.31
CA ASP A 54 -0.76 -1.17 12.86
C ASP A 54 0.70 -0.67 12.73
N VAL A 55 0.93 0.53 12.21
CA VAL A 55 2.29 1.12 12.10
C VAL A 55 2.89 1.36 13.49
N MET A 56 2.13 1.90 14.44
CA MET A 56 2.61 2.18 15.79
C MET A 56 2.88 0.89 16.59
N LEU A 57 2.11 -0.17 16.33
CA LEU A 57 2.29 -1.50 16.91
C LEU A 57 3.28 -2.37 16.10
N GLU A 58 3.85 -1.81 15.03
CA GLU A 58 4.70 -2.49 14.06
C GLU A 58 4.09 -3.77 13.47
N GLU A 59 2.77 -3.84 13.35
CA GLU A 59 2.09 -4.99 12.81
C GLU A 59 2.34 -5.14 11.30
N ALA A 60 2.40 -6.39 10.85
CA ALA A 60 2.53 -6.68 9.43
C ALA A 60 1.22 -6.33 8.71
N PRO A 61 1.25 -5.52 7.64
CA PRO A 61 0.05 -5.09 6.94
C PRO A 61 -0.55 -6.24 6.11
N SER A 62 -1.87 -6.27 6.03
CA SER A 62 -2.60 -7.23 5.21
C SER A 62 -2.50 -6.89 3.72
N VAL A 63 -1.70 -7.65 2.97
CA VAL A 63 -1.54 -7.50 1.52
C VAL A 63 -2.87 -7.62 0.76
N PRO A 64 -3.76 -8.58 1.07
CA PRO A 64 -5.07 -8.65 0.41
C PRO A 64 -5.93 -7.39 0.61
N LYS A 65 -5.99 -6.86 1.85
CA LYS A 65 -6.73 -5.63 2.14
C LYS A 65 -6.11 -4.41 1.46
N ALA A 66 -4.79 -4.31 1.46
CA ALA A 66 -4.06 -3.25 0.77
C ALA A 66 -4.31 -3.28 -0.76
N ALA A 67 -4.36 -4.47 -1.35
CA ALA A 67 -4.69 -4.65 -2.76
C ALA A 67 -6.13 -4.22 -3.07
N GLU A 68 -7.09 -4.61 -2.23
CA GLU A 68 -8.50 -4.20 -2.38
C GLU A 68 -8.66 -2.67 -2.28
N LEU A 69 -8.03 -2.04 -1.28
CA LEU A 69 -8.10 -0.60 -1.11
C LEU A 69 -7.41 0.15 -2.26
N THR A 70 -6.28 -0.35 -2.75
CA THR A 70 -5.59 0.23 -3.90
C THR A 70 -6.40 0.07 -5.18
N ALA A 71 -7.11 -1.06 -5.36
CA ALA A 71 -8.03 -1.24 -6.49
C ALA A 71 -9.22 -0.26 -6.44
N LYS A 72 -9.75 0.03 -5.24
CA LYS A 72 -10.76 1.08 -5.05
C LYS A 72 -10.19 2.46 -5.41
N LEU A 73 -9.02 2.82 -4.86
CA LEU A 73 -8.34 4.08 -5.16
C LEU A 73 -8.13 4.27 -6.67
N ARG A 74 -7.66 3.24 -7.38
CA ARG A 74 -7.48 3.27 -8.84
C ARG A 74 -8.77 3.67 -9.56
N LYS A 75 -9.93 3.14 -9.14
CA LYS A 75 -11.22 3.48 -9.75
C LYS A 75 -11.59 4.94 -9.54
N GLU A 76 -11.35 5.47 -8.34
CA GLU A 76 -11.66 6.86 -8.00
C GLU A 76 -10.73 7.88 -8.68
N VAL A 77 -9.45 7.56 -8.83
CA VAL A 77 -8.46 8.51 -9.40
C VAL A 77 -8.34 8.42 -10.92
N ARG A 78 -8.95 7.40 -11.53
CA ARG A 78 -8.96 7.27 -12.99
C ARG A 78 -9.93 8.30 -13.55
N VAL A 79 -9.40 9.23 -14.35
CA VAL A 79 -10.22 10.15 -15.11
C VAL A 79 -10.99 9.36 -16.17
N GLU A 80 -12.32 9.36 -16.08
CA GLU A 80 -13.17 8.89 -17.18
C GLU A 80 -13.01 9.85 -18.36
N LYS A 81 -12.76 9.31 -19.55
CA LYS A 81 -12.82 10.08 -20.80
C LYS A 81 -14.24 10.10 -21.31
#